data_AF-A0A923X121-F1
#
_entry.id   AF-A0A923X121-F1
#
_cell.length_a   1.000
_cell.length_b   1.000
_cell.length_c   1.000
_cell.angle_alpha   90.00
_cell.angle_beta   90.00
_cell.angle_gamma   90.00
#
_symmetry.space_group_name_H-M   'P 1'
#
loop_
_entity.id
_entity.type
_entity.pdbx_description
1 polymer ?
#
loop_
_entity_poly.entity_id
_entity_poly.type
_entity_poly.pdbx_seq_one_letter_code
_entity_poly.pdbx_strand_id
1 'polypeptide(L)'
;MRTTSHAELLRLMEAATAVALCVLLGNLRLLELPSGGSISLAAVPLLAYAAVRGGRGALLACWCAGAAHALSGGTIIHPLQLVLDYVVAYGVLAAPAVLGARTTVRRTVGIVVAMLLQLAVTTLSGVLFFSSVAGAAAWRYSLGYNATTTVPELVLALIAVPVAIRALQRADPSLAPPAAEMSVAPRHPRVAIIAQRRMSVGVAAPRACVTPCAPPKLPPHARAPTAVDPTPAGVSNRPAVARAPITRPAPFAAPVSWRRVDVAG
;
A
#
# COMPACT_ATOMS: atom_id res chain seq x y z
N MET A 1 -6.59 18.87 23.85
CA MET A 1 -6.67 18.32 22.47
C MET A 1 -5.28 17.83 22.10
N ARG A 2 -5.09 16.55 21.78
CA ARG A 2 -3.80 16.08 21.24
C ARG A 2 -3.72 16.52 19.79
N THR A 3 -2.74 17.35 19.44
CA THR A 3 -2.43 17.67 18.04
C THR A 3 -1.85 16.41 17.40
N THR A 4 -2.45 15.94 16.31
CA THR A 4 -1.91 14.80 15.56
C THR A 4 -0.56 15.19 14.96
N SER A 5 0.43 14.34 15.15
CA SER A 5 1.75 14.57 14.53
C SER A 5 1.66 14.36 13.01
N HIS A 6 2.50 15.04 12.24
CA HIS A 6 2.57 14.86 10.78
C HIS A 6 2.76 13.38 10.39
N ALA A 7 3.60 12.65 11.13
CA ALA A 7 3.83 11.23 10.90
C ALA A 7 2.59 10.36 11.16
N GLU A 8 1.73 10.75 12.09
CA GLU A 8 0.48 10.05 12.38
C GLU A 8 -0.55 10.27 11.27
N LEU A 9 -0.63 11.49 10.74
CA LEU A 9 -1.46 11.80 9.57
C LEU A 9 -1.05 10.97 8.35
N LEU A 10 0.25 10.85 8.08
CA LEU A 10 0.75 10.02 6.97
C LEU A 10 0.35 8.55 7.11
N ARG A 11 0.46 7.98 8.32
CA ARG A 11 0.03 6.58 8.56
C ARG A 11 -1.47 6.39 8.32
N LEU A 12 -2.28 7.35 8.72
CA LEU A 12 -3.74 7.30 8.48
C LEU A 12 -4.04 7.41 6.98
N MET A 13 -3.34 8.27 6.25
CA MET A 13 -3.50 8.40 4.80
C MET A 13 -3.11 7.12 4.08
N GLU A 14 -1.97 6.52 4.41
CA GLU A 14 -1.54 5.24 3.84
C GLU A 14 -2.52 4.11 4.12
N ALA A 15 -3.07 4.05 5.35
CA ALA A 15 -4.11 3.09 5.70
C ALA A 15 -5.35 3.29 4.81
N ALA A 16 -5.82 4.52 4.68
CA ALA A 16 -6.98 4.86 3.86
C ALA A 16 -6.75 4.53 2.38
N THR A 17 -5.55 4.78 1.85
CA THR A 17 -5.18 4.41 0.48
C THR A 17 -5.14 2.89 0.30
N ALA A 18 -4.60 2.15 1.26
CA ALA A 18 -4.59 0.68 1.22
C ALA A 18 -6.01 0.09 1.23
N VAL A 19 -6.90 0.66 2.06
CA VAL A 19 -8.33 0.30 2.10
C VAL A 19 -9.01 0.61 0.77
N ALA A 20 -8.80 1.80 0.20
CA ALA A 20 -9.39 2.18 -1.08
C ALA A 20 -8.90 1.29 -2.23
N LEU A 21 -7.60 0.97 -2.27
CA LEU A 21 -7.04 0.03 -3.24
C LEU A 21 -7.58 -1.38 -3.07
N CYS A 22 -7.81 -1.84 -1.83
CA CYS A 22 -8.42 -3.13 -1.57
C CYS A 22 -9.80 -3.24 -2.24
N VAL A 23 -10.65 -2.23 -2.06
CA VAL A 23 -11.98 -2.18 -2.67
C VAL A 23 -11.89 -2.11 -4.19
N LEU A 24 -11.02 -1.24 -4.72
CA LEU A 24 -10.84 -1.08 -6.17
C LEU A 24 -10.36 -2.38 -6.83
N LEU A 25 -9.31 -3.01 -6.28
CA LEU A 25 -8.75 -4.26 -6.79
C LEU A 25 -9.68 -5.46 -6.54
N GLY A 26 -10.55 -5.40 -5.53
CA GLY A 26 -11.60 -6.40 -5.30
C GLY A 26 -12.74 -6.32 -6.31
N ASN A 27 -13.03 -5.12 -6.83
CA ASN A 27 -13.99 -4.95 -7.91
C ASN A 27 -13.42 -5.36 -9.28
N LEU A 28 -12.09 -5.47 -9.41
CA LEU A 28 -11.43 -6.04 -10.58
C LEU A 28 -11.37 -7.57 -10.46
N ARG A 29 -12.47 -8.22 -10.84
CA ARG A 29 -12.62 -9.67 -10.77
C ARG A 29 -11.96 -10.33 -11.98
N LEU A 30 -10.87 -11.07 -11.75
CA LEU A 30 -10.14 -11.80 -12.80
C LEU A 30 -10.91 -13.04 -13.27
N LEU A 31 -11.59 -13.70 -12.33
CA LEU A 31 -12.45 -14.84 -12.57
C LEU A 31 -13.60 -14.78 -11.56
N GLU A 32 -14.83 -14.95 -12.02
CA GLU A 32 -16.02 -15.04 -11.18
C GLU A 32 -16.49 -16.48 -11.05
N LEU A 33 -16.89 -16.87 -9.83
CA LEU A 33 -17.40 -18.20 -9.51
C LEU A 33 -18.92 -18.17 -9.31
N PRO A 34 -19.61 -19.32 -9.52
CA PRO A 34 -21.07 -19.36 -9.53
C PRO A 34 -21.76 -18.89 -8.24
N SER A 35 -21.12 -19.02 -7.09
CA SER A 35 -21.68 -18.63 -5.78
C SER A 35 -21.16 -17.27 -5.31
N GLY A 36 -20.73 -16.39 -6.23
CA GLY A 36 -20.32 -15.01 -5.94
C GLY A 36 -18.86 -14.84 -5.47
N GLY A 37 -18.07 -15.92 -5.50
CA GLY A 37 -16.64 -15.86 -5.25
C GLY A 37 -15.90 -15.26 -6.44
N SER A 38 -14.74 -14.65 -6.22
CA SER A 38 -13.91 -14.20 -7.33
C SER A 38 -12.43 -14.32 -6.99
N ILE A 39 -11.59 -14.41 -8.02
CA ILE A 39 -10.14 -14.28 -7.89
C ILE A 39 -9.82 -12.80 -8.16
N SER A 40 -9.24 -12.14 -7.17
CA SER A 40 -8.95 -10.70 -7.20
C SER A 40 -7.56 -10.38 -6.65
N LEU A 41 -7.19 -9.10 -6.64
CA LEU A 41 -5.96 -8.61 -6.00
C LEU A 41 -6.26 -7.83 -4.70
N ALA A 42 -7.46 -7.96 -4.14
CA ALA A 42 -7.93 -7.16 -3.01
C ALA A 42 -7.01 -7.26 -1.77
N ALA A 43 -6.52 -8.46 -1.46
CA ALA A 43 -5.69 -8.70 -0.27
C ALA A 43 -4.29 -8.05 -0.36
N VAL A 44 -3.76 -7.82 -1.56
CA VAL A 44 -2.39 -7.34 -1.79
C VAL A 44 -2.08 -6.01 -1.09
N PRO A 45 -2.84 -4.92 -1.30
CA PRO A 45 -2.58 -3.64 -0.64
C PRO A 45 -2.65 -3.74 0.90
N LEU A 46 -3.58 -4.53 1.44
CA LEU A 46 -3.72 -4.72 2.89
C LEU A 46 -2.55 -5.49 3.49
N LEU A 47 -2.16 -6.60 2.85
CA LEU A 47 -1.01 -7.41 3.29
C LEU A 47 0.29 -6.61 3.23
N ALA A 48 0.49 -5.80 2.18
CA ALA A 48 1.63 -4.91 2.07
C ALA A 48 1.65 -3.85 3.18
N TYR A 49 0.52 -3.19 3.42
CA TYR A 49 0.38 -2.21 4.49
C TYR A 49 0.65 -2.82 5.88
N ALA A 50 0.03 -3.99 6.17
CA ALA A 50 0.23 -4.71 7.42
C ALA A 50 1.69 -5.15 7.61
N ALA A 51 2.37 -5.59 6.55
CA ALA A 51 3.77 -6.01 6.61
C ALA A 51 4.74 -4.84 6.81
N VAL A 52 4.42 -3.65 6.31
CA VAL A 52 5.30 -2.47 6.40
C VAL A 52 5.08 -1.70 7.70
N ARG A 53 3.83 -1.33 8.01
CA ARG A 53 3.53 -0.47 9.17
C ARG A 53 3.35 -1.26 10.47
N GLY A 54 2.81 -2.47 10.38
CA GLY A 54 2.54 -3.30 11.55
C GLY A 54 1.59 -2.64 12.58
N GLY A 55 1.52 -3.25 13.76
CA GLY A 55 0.81 -2.70 14.91
C GLY A 55 -0.73 -2.67 14.79
N ARG A 56 -1.37 -1.99 15.74
CA ARG A 56 -2.85 -1.95 15.88
C ARG A 56 -3.54 -1.19 14.74
N GLY A 57 -2.84 -0.23 14.12
CA GLY A 57 -3.37 0.53 12.97
C GLY A 57 -3.57 -0.33 11.73
N ALA A 58 -2.72 -1.34 11.51
CA ALA A 58 -2.90 -2.31 10.42
C ALA A 58 -4.14 -3.18 10.60
N LEU A 59 -4.41 -3.63 11.82
CA LEU A 59 -5.62 -4.39 12.14
C LEU A 59 -6.88 -3.57 11.90
N LEU A 60 -6.89 -2.31 12.38
CA LEU A 60 -8.01 -1.41 12.17
C LEU A 60 -8.24 -1.14 10.67
N ALA A 61 -7.17 -0.91 9.90
CA ALA A 61 -7.28 -0.73 8.46
C ALA A 61 -7.90 -1.95 7.76
N CYS A 62 -7.53 -3.17 8.17
CA CYS A 62 -8.12 -4.39 7.62
C CYS A 62 -9.61 -4.52 7.97
N TRP A 63 -10.02 -4.20 9.20
CA TRP A 63 -11.45 -4.17 9.55
C TRP A 63 -12.23 -3.09 8.78
N CYS A 64 -11.64 -1.91 8.60
CA CYS A 64 -12.23 -0.86 7.77
C CYS A 64 -12.36 -1.30 6.31
N ALA A 65 -11.39 -2.03 5.76
CA ALA A 65 -11.49 -2.60 4.42
C ALA A 65 -12.61 -3.62 4.31
N GLY A 66 -12.77 -4.48 5.31
CA GLY A 66 -13.92 -5.38 5.40
C GLY A 66 -15.26 -4.67 5.36
N ALA A 67 -15.42 -3.64 6.20
CA ALA A 67 -16.62 -2.81 6.20
C ALA A 67 -16.83 -2.09 4.85
N ALA A 68 -15.77 -1.53 4.27
CA ALA A 68 -15.84 -0.85 2.97
C ALA A 68 -16.21 -1.82 1.84
N HIS A 69 -15.71 -3.06 1.90
CA HIS A 69 -16.05 -4.10 0.93
C HIS A 69 -17.51 -4.53 1.04
N ALA A 70 -18.03 -4.71 2.27
CA ALA A 70 -19.44 -4.99 2.51
C ALA A 70 -20.36 -3.92 1.88
N LEU A 71 -19.99 -2.65 2.04
CA LEU A 71 -20.73 -1.51 1.47
C LEU A 71 -20.60 -1.40 -0.06
N SER A 72 -19.59 -2.03 -0.67
CA SER A 72 -19.30 -1.93 -2.10
C SER A 72 -19.99 -3.02 -2.93
N GLY A 73 -21.10 -3.58 -2.43
CA GLY A 73 -21.87 -4.64 -3.10
C GLY A 73 -21.62 -6.04 -2.53
N GLY A 74 -21.22 -6.14 -1.27
CA GLY A 74 -21.09 -7.42 -0.57
C GLY A 74 -22.42 -8.16 -0.46
N THR A 75 -22.40 -9.48 -0.64
CA THR A 75 -23.55 -10.34 -0.36
C THR A 75 -23.69 -10.55 1.15
N ILE A 76 -24.83 -10.15 1.69
CA ILE A 76 -25.17 -10.26 3.12
C ILE A 76 -26.48 -11.01 3.25
N ILE A 77 -26.41 -12.23 3.77
CA ILE A 77 -27.60 -13.10 3.95
C ILE A 77 -27.95 -13.30 5.43
N HIS A 78 -26.96 -13.16 6.33
CA HIS A 78 -27.16 -13.33 7.76
C HIS A 78 -26.20 -12.43 8.54
N PRO A 79 -26.60 -11.83 9.68
CA PRO A 79 -25.71 -10.96 10.47
C PRO A 79 -24.41 -11.64 10.92
N LEU A 80 -24.46 -12.92 11.28
CA LEU A 80 -23.24 -13.68 11.63
C LEU A 80 -22.35 -13.93 10.39
N GLN A 81 -22.93 -14.13 9.21
CA GLN A 81 -22.18 -14.25 7.96
C GLN A 81 -21.48 -12.93 7.62
N LEU A 82 -22.14 -11.79 7.82
CA LEU A 82 -21.53 -10.46 7.68
C LEU A 82 -20.26 -10.34 8.56
N VAL A 83 -20.34 -10.77 9.82
CA VAL A 83 -19.19 -10.71 10.73
C VAL A 83 -18.07 -11.62 10.25
N LEU A 84 -18.36 -12.86 9.86
CA LEU A 84 -17.33 -13.80 9.39
C LEU A 84 -16.66 -13.34 8.10
N ASP A 85 -17.44 -12.95 7.08
CA ASP A 85 -16.92 -12.70 5.73
C ASP A 85 -16.31 -11.31 5.56
N TYR A 86 -16.75 -10.32 6.35
CA TYR A 86 -16.27 -8.95 6.20
C TYR A 86 -15.43 -8.50 7.39
N VAL A 87 -15.74 -8.90 8.62
CA VAL A 87 -14.95 -8.44 9.78
C VAL A 87 -13.79 -9.40 10.06
N VAL A 88 -14.09 -10.69 10.23
CA VAL A 88 -13.08 -11.68 10.64
C VAL A 88 -12.16 -12.02 9.48
N ALA A 89 -12.70 -12.33 8.29
CA ALA A 89 -11.91 -12.70 7.12
C ALA A 89 -10.94 -11.59 6.66
N TYR A 90 -11.34 -10.32 6.74
CA TYR A 90 -10.42 -9.21 6.51
C TYR A 90 -9.49 -8.97 7.69
N GLY A 91 -9.98 -9.08 8.94
CA GLY A 91 -9.18 -8.88 10.14
C GLY A 91 -7.96 -9.80 10.21
N VAL A 92 -8.08 -11.06 9.77
CA VAL A 92 -6.96 -12.01 9.75
C VAL A 92 -5.88 -11.65 8.71
N LEU A 93 -6.17 -10.80 7.72
CA LEU A 93 -5.16 -10.27 6.80
C LEU A 93 -4.12 -9.39 7.51
N ALA A 94 -4.39 -8.94 8.74
CA ALA A 94 -3.42 -8.25 9.57
C ALA A 94 -2.35 -9.17 10.20
N ALA A 95 -2.36 -10.49 9.92
CA ALA A 95 -1.37 -11.42 10.48
C ALA A 95 0.11 -11.00 10.30
N PRO A 96 0.57 -10.43 9.16
CA PRO A 96 1.93 -9.91 9.03
C PRO A 96 2.27 -8.84 10.08
N ALA A 97 1.31 -8.01 10.47
CA ALA A 97 1.49 -6.98 11.48
C ALA A 97 1.68 -7.59 12.88
N VAL A 98 0.89 -8.60 13.21
CA VAL A 98 0.94 -9.30 14.50
C VAL A 98 2.22 -10.13 14.64
N LEU A 99 2.63 -10.79 13.56
CA LEU A 99 3.84 -11.62 13.53
C LEU A 99 5.14 -10.80 13.40
N GLY A 100 5.07 -9.47 13.36
CA GLY A 100 6.25 -8.61 13.31
C GLY A 100 7.11 -8.84 12.07
N ALA A 101 6.53 -8.63 10.89
CA ALA A 101 7.08 -8.88 9.56
C ALA A 101 8.29 -7.99 9.16
N ARG A 102 9.33 -7.96 10.01
CA ARG A 102 10.57 -7.18 9.80
C ARG A 102 11.56 -7.84 8.85
N THR A 103 11.57 -9.18 8.80
CA THR A 103 12.40 -9.95 7.87
C THR A 103 11.58 -10.46 6.70
N THR A 104 12.22 -10.74 5.56
CA THR A 104 11.56 -11.35 4.41
C THR A 104 10.85 -12.65 4.78
N VAL A 105 11.49 -13.50 5.59
CA VAL A 105 10.89 -14.76 6.05
C VAL A 105 9.63 -14.50 6.88
N ARG A 106 9.67 -13.57 7.85
CA ARG A 106 8.48 -13.26 8.67
C ARG A 106 7.36 -12.61 7.86
N ARG A 107 7.69 -11.84 6.81
CA ARG A 107 6.71 -11.32 5.84
C ARG A 107 6.02 -12.45 5.10
N THR A 108 6.79 -13.36 4.51
CA THR A 108 6.25 -14.50 3.78
C THR A 108 5.38 -15.38 4.68
N VAL A 109 5.88 -15.74 5.87
CA VAL A 109 5.11 -16.51 6.85
C VAL A 109 3.82 -15.77 7.24
N GLY A 110 3.90 -14.45 7.46
CA GLY A 110 2.72 -13.63 7.78
C GLY A 110 1.67 -13.63 6.67
N ILE A 111 2.09 -13.55 5.40
CA ILE A 111 1.18 -13.62 4.24
C ILE A 111 0.52 -14.99 4.17
N VAL A 112 1.29 -16.07 4.28
CA VAL A 112 0.75 -17.44 4.25
C VAL A 112 -0.25 -17.65 5.38
N VAL A 113 0.10 -17.25 6.62
CA VAL A 113 -0.79 -17.37 7.78
C VAL A 113 -2.07 -16.56 7.59
N ALA A 114 -1.98 -15.31 7.11
CA ALA A 114 -3.15 -14.49 6.81
C ALA A 114 -4.12 -15.19 5.85
N MET A 115 -3.61 -15.68 4.72
CA MET A 115 -4.46 -16.30 3.69
C MET A 115 -5.02 -17.66 4.15
N LEU A 116 -4.27 -18.44 4.92
CA LEU A 116 -4.78 -19.71 5.48
C LEU A 116 -5.85 -19.48 6.54
N LEU A 117 -5.68 -18.47 7.39
CA LEU A 117 -6.72 -18.07 8.36
C LEU A 117 -7.95 -17.55 7.63
N GLN A 118 -7.76 -16.75 6.58
CA GLN A 118 -8.87 -16.27 5.75
C GLN A 118 -9.63 -17.44 5.14
N LEU A 119 -8.91 -18.40 4.53
CA LEU A 119 -9.50 -19.63 3.99
C LEU A 119 -10.29 -20.41 5.04
N ALA A 120 -9.77 -20.54 6.27
CA ALA A 120 -10.46 -21.23 7.34
C ALA A 120 -11.77 -20.52 7.74
N VAL A 121 -11.74 -19.19 7.85
CA VAL A 121 -12.90 -18.38 8.23
C VAL A 121 -13.97 -18.39 7.13
N THR A 122 -13.60 -18.19 5.87
CA THR A 122 -14.54 -18.22 4.74
C THR A 122 -15.08 -19.63 4.50
N THR A 123 -14.27 -20.67 4.73
CA THR A 123 -14.74 -22.06 4.72
C THR A 123 -15.79 -22.29 5.81
N LEU A 124 -15.54 -21.81 7.04
CA LEU A 124 -16.49 -21.93 8.13
C LEU A 124 -17.82 -21.21 7.80
N SER A 125 -17.74 -19.99 7.27
CA SER A 125 -18.92 -19.25 6.78
C SER A 125 -19.68 -20.05 5.71
N GLY A 126 -18.97 -20.61 4.73
CA GLY A 126 -19.54 -21.46 3.70
C GLY A 126 -20.26 -22.70 4.24
N VAL A 127 -19.70 -23.37 5.27
CA VAL A 127 -20.37 -24.52 5.91
C VAL A 127 -21.63 -24.09 6.65
N LEU A 128 -21.59 -22.95 7.35
CA LEU A 128 -22.72 -22.50 8.16
C LEU A 128 -23.89 -22.00 7.31
N PHE A 129 -23.62 -21.30 6.19
CA PHE A 129 -24.66 -20.59 5.44
C PHE A 129 -24.92 -21.13 4.02
N PHE A 130 -24.01 -21.93 3.47
CA PHE A 130 -24.13 -22.51 2.12
C PHE A 130 -24.17 -24.05 2.13
N SER A 131 -24.37 -24.66 3.30
CA SER A 131 -24.52 -26.12 3.44
C SER A 131 -25.74 -26.68 2.70
N SER A 132 -26.77 -25.87 2.44
CA SER A 132 -27.96 -26.29 1.67
C SER A 132 -27.63 -26.78 0.25
N VAL A 133 -26.51 -26.31 -0.33
CA VAL A 133 -26.04 -26.72 -1.67
C VAL A 133 -25.38 -28.10 -1.65
N ALA A 134 -24.73 -28.48 -0.55
CA ALA A 134 -23.85 -29.64 -0.47
C ALA A 134 -24.29 -30.73 0.51
N GLY A 135 -25.30 -30.46 1.34
CA GLY A 135 -25.83 -31.39 2.33
C GLY A 135 -24.74 -31.98 3.23
N ALA A 136 -24.66 -33.31 3.29
CA ALA A 136 -23.69 -34.03 4.11
C ALA A 136 -22.22 -33.75 3.76
N ALA A 137 -21.92 -33.22 2.56
CA ALA A 137 -20.57 -32.90 2.12
C ALA A 137 -20.18 -31.41 2.28
N ALA A 138 -20.91 -30.65 3.10
CA ALA A 138 -20.74 -29.21 3.28
C ALA A 138 -19.28 -28.77 3.51
N TRP A 139 -18.53 -29.47 4.36
CA TRP A 139 -17.11 -29.17 4.60
C TRP A 139 -16.24 -29.29 3.35
N ARG A 140 -16.39 -30.40 2.59
CA ARG A 140 -15.61 -30.63 1.37
C ARG A 140 -15.97 -29.63 0.28
N TYR A 141 -17.26 -29.35 0.11
CA TYR A 141 -17.73 -28.36 -0.85
C TYR A 141 -17.22 -26.96 -0.51
N SER A 142 -17.42 -26.51 0.74
CA SER A 142 -17.01 -25.17 1.18
C SER A 142 -15.49 -24.99 1.11
N LEU A 143 -14.72 -25.98 1.57
CA LEU A 143 -13.26 -25.94 1.49
C LEU A 143 -12.78 -25.91 0.04
N GLY A 144 -13.34 -26.76 -0.82
CA GLY A 144 -12.99 -26.78 -2.24
C GLY A 144 -13.28 -25.45 -2.91
N TYR A 145 -14.49 -24.92 -2.71
CA TYR A 145 -14.92 -23.65 -3.27
C TYR A 145 -14.02 -22.49 -2.81
N ASN A 146 -13.83 -22.30 -1.50
CA ASN A 146 -12.98 -21.22 -0.98
C ASN A 146 -11.50 -21.41 -1.33
N ALA A 147 -11.01 -22.65 -1.43
CA ALA A 147 -9.63 -22.89 -1.86
C ALA A 147 -9.41 -22.47 -3.33
N THR A 148 -10.41 -22.63 -4.22
CA THR A 148 -10.29 -22.20 -5.62
C THR A 148 -10.13 -20.70 -5.79
N THR A 149 -10.58 -19.87 -4.83
CA THR A 149 -10.34 -18.42 -4.83
C THR A 149 -9.07 -18.08 -4.05
N THR A 150 -8.98 -18.53 -2.80
CA THR A 150 -7.92 -18.09 -1.88
C THR A 150 -6.53 -18.63 -2.25
N VAL A 151 -6.40 -19.82 -2.84
CA VAL A 151 -5.09 -20.36 -3.22
C VAL A 151 -4.45 -19.56 -4.36
N PRO A 152 -5.15 -19.27 -5.48
CA PRO A 152 -4.63 -18.34 -6.48
C PRO A 152 -4.30 -16.96 -5.92
N GLU A 153 -5.18 -16.40 -5.08
CA GLU A 153 -4.93 -15.10 -4.44
C GLU A 153 -3.70 -15.12 -3.53
N LEU A 154 -3.45 -16.22 -2.81
CA LEU A 154 -2.22 -16.41 -2.03
C LEU A 154 -0.99 -16.41 -2.94
N VAL A 155 -1.01 -17.14 -4.05
CA VAL A 155 0.10 -17.15 -5.02
C VAL A 155 0.36 -15.74 -5.56
N LEU A 156 -0.71 -15.02 -5.93
CA LEU A 156 -0.62 -13.63 -6.37
C LEU A 156 -0.07 -12.72 -5.27
N ALA A 157 -0.51 -12.87 -4.03
CA ALA A 157 -0.01 -12.09 -2.90
C ALA A 157 1.47 -12.35 -2.62
N LEU A 158 1.93 -13.60 -2.69
CA LEU A 158 3.34 -13.96 -2.51
C LEU A 158 4.26 -13.32 -3.56
N ILE A 159 3.74 -13.02 -4.75
CA ILE A 159 4.49 -12.34 -5.82
C ILE A 159 4.34 -10.83 -5.71
N ALA A 160 3.10 -10.33 -5.59
CA ALA A 160 2.77 -8.92 -5.68
C ALA A 160 3.17 -8.13 -4.42
N VAL A 161 3.01 -8.71 -3.22
CA VAL A 161 3.33 -7.99 -1.97
C VAL A 161 4.81 -7.62 -1.87
N PRO A 162 5.79 -8.52 -2.15
CA PRO A 162 7.19 -8.13 -2.17
C PRO A 162 7.51 -7.04 -3.21
N VAL A 163 6.88 -7.08 -4.39
CA VAL A 163 7.05 -6.06 -5.42
C VAL A 163 6.48 -4.72 -4.96
N ALA A 164 5.27 -4.71 -4.40
CA ALA A 164 4.61 -3.53 -3.86
C ALA A 164 5.44 -2.90 -2.73
N ILE A 165 5.95 -3.70 -1.79
CA ILE A 165 6.80 -3.20 -0.70
C ILE A 165 8.09 -2.58 -1.24
N ARG A 166 8.75 -3.20 -2.22
CA ARG A 166 9.95 -2.61 -2.83
C ARG A 166 9.65 -1.29 -3.54
N ALA A 167 8.51 -1.20 -4.23
CA ALA A 167 8.08 0.03 -4.89
C ALA A 167 7.82 1.14 -3.86
N LEU A 168 7.10 0.82 -2.78
CA LEU A 168 6.84 1.74 -1.66
C LEU A 168 8.13 2.22 -1.00
N GLN A 169 9.09 1.33 -0.76
CA GLN A 169 10.38 1.68 -0.15
C GLN A 169 11.28 2.52 -1.05
N ARG A 170 11.12 2.43 -2.38
CA ARG A 170 11.81 3.31 -3.32
C ARG A 170 11.19 4.71 -3.35
N ALA A 171 9.87 4.79 -3.21
CA ALA A 171 9.14 6.06 -3.16
C ALA A 171 9.35 6.77 -1.82
N ASP A 172 9.34 6.03 -0.71
CA ASP A 172 9.60 6.52 0.64
C ASP A 172 10.63 5.62 1.35
N PRO A 173 11.92 6.01 1.33
CA PRO A 173 12.99 5.29 2.01
C PRO A 173 12.82 5.20 3.53
N SER A 174 11.97 6.03 4.15
CA SER A 174 11.69 5.94 5.59
C SER A 174 10.95 4.65 5.99
N LEU A 175 10.33 3.97 5.02
CA LEU A 175 9.67 2.67 5.16
C LEU A 175 10.64 1.48 5.07
N ALA A 176 11.91 1.73 4.78
CA ALA A 176 12.93 0.68 4.78
C ALA A 176 13.15 0.19 6.23
N PRO A 177 13.35 -1.13 6.45
CA PRO A 177 13.81 -1.60 7.74
C PRO A 177 15.15 -0.93 8.10
N PRO A 178 15.38 -0.57 9.37
CA PRO A 178 16.59 0.13 9.78
C PRO A 178 17.83 -0.68 9.40
N ALA A 179 18.82 -0.02 8.78
CA ALA A 179 20.02 -0.63 8.21
C ALA A 179 20.82 -1.53 9.18
N ALA A 180 20.66 -1.34 10.49
CA ALA A 180 21.27 -2.15 11.54
C ALA A 180 20.86 -3.64 11.48
N GLU A 181 19.70 -3.99 10.95
CA GLU A 181 19.24 -5.39 10.82
C GLU A 181 19.74 -6.09 9.55
N MET A 182 20.24 -5.36 8.55
CA MET A 182 20.94 -5.97 7.40
C MET A 182 22.35 -6.46 7.75
N SER A 183 22.87 -6.06 8.92
CA SER A 183 24.13 -6.53 9.51
C SER A 183 23.93 -7.77 10.39
N VAL A 184 23.09 -8.73 9.98
CA VAL A 184 23.24 -10.10 10.50
C VAL A 184 24.54 -10.65 9.94
N ALA A 185 25.64 -10.30 10.62
CA ALA A 185 26.93 -10.91 10.43
C ALA A 185 26.74 -12.44 10.54
N PRO A 186 27.39 -13.23 9.68
CA PRO A 186 27.22 -14.67 9.71
C PRO A 186 27.57 -15.19 11.10
N ARG A 187 26.63 -15.86 11.77
CA ARG A 187 26.79 -16.40 13.13
C ARG A 187 27.88 -17.47 13.25
N HIS A 188 28.51 -17.87 12.13
CA HIS A 188 29.51 -18.92 12.09
C HIS A 188 30.91 -18.33 11.83
N PRO A 189 31.90 -18.59 12.68
CA PRO A 189 33.27 -18.05 12.54
C PRO A 189 33.93 -18.42 11.20
N ARG A 190 33.50 -19.52 10.57
CA ARG A 190 34.03 -19.98 9.27
C ARG A 190 33.62 -19.10 8.09
N VAL A 191 32.47 -18.44 8.14
CA VAL A 191 31.97 -17.59 7.03
C VAL A 191 32.53 -16.17 7.12
N ALA A 192 32.81 -15.69 8.34
CA ALA A 192 33.49 -14.41 8.56
C ALA A 192 34.90 -14.38 7.95
N ILE A 193 35.64 -15.49 8.05
CA ILE A 193 36.99 -15.62 7.48
C ILE A 193 36.95 -15.52 5.95
N ILE A 194 35.96 -16.12 5.28
CA ILE A 194 35.83 -16.07 3.81
C ILE A 194 35.44 -14.66 3.34
N ALA A 195 34.59 -13.95 4.09
CA ALA A 195 34.20 -12.57 3.78
C ALA A 195 35.38 -11.58 3.94
N GLN A 196 36.18 -11.72 5.00
CA GLN A 196 37.38 -10.89 5.20
C GLN A 196 38.46 -11.17 4.14
N ARG A 197 38.61 -12.42 3.70
CA ARG A 197 39.57 -12.80 2.65
C ARG A 197 39.19 -12.29 1.26
N ARG A 198 37.92 -11.97 1.02
CA ARG A 198 37.47 -11.28 -0.21
C ARG A 198 37.69 -9.77 -0.17
N MET A 199 37.82 -9.16 1.02
CA MET A 199 38.13 -7.73 1.16
C MET A 199 39.63 -7.45 1.07
N SER A 200 40.49 -8.44 1.32
CA SER A 200 41.95 -8.29 1.18
C SER A 200 42.47 -8.50 -0.25
N VAL A 201 41.68 -9.11 -1.14
CA VAL A 201 42.00 -9.18 -2.58
C VAL A 201 41.37 -7.97 -3.26
N GLY A 202 41.99 -6.82 -3.04
CA GLY A 202 41.56 -5.53 -3.58
C GLY A 202 41.60 -5.53 -5.12
N VAL A 203 40.42 -5.46 -5.73
CA VAL A 203 40.30 -4.80 -7.04
C VAL A 203 40.35 -3.31 -6.74
N ALA A 204 41.51 -2.70 -7.00
CA ALA A 204 41.74 -1.28 -6.84
C ALA A 204 40.69 -0.49 -7.63
N ALA A 205 39.83 0.25 -6.91
CA ALA A 205 39.02 1.28 -7.51
C ALA A 205 39.96 2.36 -8.09
N PRO A 206 39.72 2.87 -9.31
CA PRO A 206 40.54 3.92 -9.87
C PRO A 206 40.38 5.17 -9.00
N ARG A 207 41.52 5.66 -8.48
CA ARG A 207 41.61 6.92 -7.75
C ARG A 207 41.08 8.05 -8.64
N ALA A 208 39.95 8.64 -8.25
CA ALA A 208 39.52 9.90 -8.83
C ALA A 208 40.63 10.94 -8.58
N CYS A 209 41.19 11.46 -9.67
CA CYS A 209 42.20 12.50 -9.64
C CYS A 209 41.54 13.80 -9.13
N VAL A 210 41.63 14.04 -7.82
CA VAL A 210 41.28 15.34 -7.23
C VAL A 210 42.56 16.17 -7.19
N THR A 211 42.96 16.69 -8.35
CA THR A 211 43.85 17.85 -8.41
C THR A 211 43.00 19.07 -8.77
N PRO A 212 43.14 20.21 -8.08
CA PRO A 212 42.46 21.43 -8.51
C PRO A 212 43.16 21.92 -9.78
N CYS A 213 42.48 21.84 -10.93
CA CYS A 213 42.93 22.50 -12.14
C CYS A 213 42.98 24.01 -11.90
N ALA A 214 44.19 24.58 -11.85
CA ALA A 214 44.39 26.01 -11.87
C ALA A 214 43.88 26.60 -13.20
N PRO A 215 43.14 27.72 -13.19
CA PRO A 215 42.71 28.35 -14.44
C PRO A 215 43.90 28.99 -15.18
N PRO A 216 43.93 28.93 -16.52
CA PRO A 216 44.99 29.53 -17.32
C PRO A 216 44.98 31.07 -17.19
N LYS A 217 46.17 31.67 -17.10
CA LYS A 217 46.36 33.13 -17.05
C LYS A 217 45.84 33.79 -18.33
N LEU A 218 44.92 34.74 -18.20
CA LEU A 218 44.48 35.60 -19.31
C LEU A 218 45.59 36.62 -19.68
N PRO A 219 45.82 36.88 -20.98
CA PRO A 219 46.75 37.91 -21.45
C PRO A 219 46.26 39.34 -21.17
N PRO A 220 47.16 40.34 -21.15
CA PRO A 220 46.95 41.64 -20.52
C PRO A 220 46.18 42.63 -21.42
N HIS A 221 45.01 42.27 -21.94
CA HIS A 221 44.13 43.21 -22.65
C HIS A 221 42.65 42.85 -22.45
N ALA A 222 42.14 43.00 -21.23
CA ALA A 222 40.70 43.08 -20.98
C ALA A 222 40.45 44.14 -19.91
N ARG A 223 40.07 45.35 -20.35
CA ARG A 223 39.64 46.43 -19.45
C ARG A 223 38.36 46.03 -18.73
N ALA A 224 38.35 46.20 -17.42
CA ALA A 224 37.14 46.21 -16.61
C ALA A 224 36.32 47.48 -16.93
N PRO A 225 34.99 47.39 -17.10
CA PRO A 225 34.13 48.54 -16.91
C PRO A 225 33.88 48.78 -15.42
N THR A 226 34.08 50.03 -15.04
CA THR A 226 34.01 50.63 -13.71
C THR A 226 32.63 50.53 -13.07
N ALA A 227 32.65 50.39 -11.75
CA ALA A 227 31.51 50.56 -10.86
C ALA A 227 30.91 51.97 -10.98
N VAL A 228 29.58 52.05 -10.95
CA VAL A 228 28.82 53.28 -10.68
C VAL A 228 27.76 52.93 -9.64
N ASP A 229 27.81 53.67 -8.53
CA ASP A 229 26.94 53.61 -7.35
C ASP A 229 25.52 54.19 -7.62
N PRO A 230 24.55 54.03 -6.68
CA PRO A 230 23.12 53.98 -6.99
C PRO A 230 22.34 55.30 -6.75
N THR A 231 21.03 55.23 -7.11
CA THR A 231 19.85 56.07 -6.75
C THR A 231 19.43 57.22 -7.69
N PRO A 232 18.15 57.70 -7.68
CA PRO A 232 16.87 57.05 -7.36
C PRO A 232 15.74 57.34 -8.40
N ALA A 233 14.57 56.72 -8.16
CA ALA A 233 13.23 57.14 -8.60
C ALA A 233 12.77 56.92 -10.07
N GLY A 234 11.62 56.25 -10.19
CA GLY A 234 10.57 56.70 -11.08
C GLY A 234 10.21 55.81 -12.28
N VAL A 235 8.95 55.40 -12.29
CA VAL A 235 8.13 55.12 -13.48
C VAL A 235 8.25 53.73 -14.11
N SER A 236 7.49 52.81 -13.50
CA SER A 236 6.54 51.88 -14.14
C SER A 236 6.39 52.02 -15.66
N ASN A 237 6.81 50.99 -16.41
CA ASN A 237 6.15 50.62 -17.66
C ASN A 237 6.38 49.13 -17.98
N ARG A 238 5.49 48.25 -17.48
CA ARG A 238 5.33 46.89 -18.00
C ARG A 238 4.03 46.82 -18.80
N PRO A 239 4.03 46.29 -20.03
CA PRO A 239 2.81 46.15 -20.81
C PRO A 239 1.86 45.15 -20.13
N ALA A 240 0.59 45.55 -20.05
CA ALA A 240 -0.50 44.76 -19.50
C ALA A 240 -0.70 43.48 -20.32
N VAL A 241 -0.46 42.32 -19.69
CA VAL A 241 -0.93 41.03 -20.20
C VAL A 241 -2.43 40.97 -19.92
N ALA A 242 -3.23 41.10 -20.98
CA ALA A 242 -4.68 40.98 -20.93
C ALA A 242 -5.08 39.60 -20.37
N ARG A 243 -5.75 39.58 -19.21
CA ARG A 243 -6.40 38.39 -18.66
C ARG A 243 -7.68 38.12 -19.43
N ALA A 244 -7.78 36.94 -20.03
CA ALA A 244 -9.03 36.45 -20.60
C ALA A 244 -10.11 36.31 -19.51
N PRO A 245 -11.39 36.63 -19.79
CA PRO A 245 -12.47 36.50 -18.83
C PRO A 245 -12.78 35.02 -18.53
N ILE A 246 -12.75 34.68 -17.24
CA ILE A 246 -13.21 33.39 -16.71
C ILE A 246 -14.73 33.36 -16.84
N THR A 247 -15.24 32.62 -17.83
CA THR A 247 -16.66 32.29 -17.93
C THR A 247 -17.03 31.33 -16.79
N ARG A 248 -17.98 31.74 -15.95
CA ARG A 248 -18.58 30.89 -14.89
C ARG A 248 -19.32 29.72 -15.55
N PRO A 249 -19.12 28.46 -15.14
CA PRO A 249 -20.09 27.41 -15.47
C PRO A 249 -21.40 27.65 -14.71
N ALA A 250 -22.51 27.40 -15.40
CA ALA A 250 -23.88 27.55 -14.90
C ALA A 250 -24.16 26.68 -13.66
N PRO A 251 -25.09 27.09 -12.77
CA PRO A 251 -25.48 26.29 -11.61
C PRO A 251 -26.19 25.00 -12.05
N PHE A 252 -25.62 23.85 -11.72
CA PHE A 252 -26.33 22.57 -11.83
C PHE A 252 -27.44 22.51 -10.77
N ALA A 253 -28.59 22.04 -11.24
CA ALA A 253 -29.88 22.05 -10.56
C ALA A 253 -29.92 21.27 -9.22
N ALA A 254 -30.88 21.69 -8.40
CA ALA A 254 -31.21 21.22 -7.05
C ALA A 254 -31.68 19.73 -7.02
N PRO A 255 -31.84 19.14 -5.81
CA PRO A 255 -31.78 17.70 -5.59
C PRO A 255 -33.09 16.95 -5.92
N VAL A 256 -32.91 15.66 -6.19
CA VAL A 256 -33.96 14.64 -6.38
C VAL A 256 -34.92 14.65 -5.18
N SER A 257 -36.18 14.97 -5.43
CA SER A 257 -37.27 14.90 -4.46
C SER A 257 -37.65 13.44 -4.19
N TRP A 258 -37.53 12.99 -2.93
CA TRP A 258 -38.12 11.74 -2.47
C TRP A 258 -39.65 11.90 -2.43
N ARG A 259 -40.35 11.24 -3.36
CA ARG A 259 -41.81 11.11 -3.29
C ARG A 259 -42.15 10.16 -2.15
N ARG A 260 -42.90 10.66 -1.16
CA ARG A 260 -43.63 9.83 -0.19
C ARG A 260 -44.58 8.92 -0.97
N VAL A 261 -44.49 7.62 -0.72
CA VAL A 261 -45.54 6.67 -1.09
C VAL A 261 -46.59 6.78 0.01
N ASP A 262 -47.71 7.40 -0.32
CA ASP A 262 -48.89 7.38 0.52
C ASP A 262 -49.51 5.98 0.42
N VAL A 263 -49.56 5.28 1.56
CA VAL A 263 -50.32 4.04 1.71
C VAL A 263 -51.77 4.46 1.99
N ALA A 264 -52.62 4.29 0.99
CA ALA A 264 -54.07 4.34 1.13
C ALA A 264 -54.63 3.02 0.60
N GLY A 265 -55.34 2.27 1.46
CA GLY A 265 -55.98 0.99 1.15
C GLY A 265 -55.69 -0.06 2.20
#